data_AF-A0AAD5MAK1-F1
#
_entry.id   AF-A0AAD5MAK1-F1
#
_cell.length_a   1.000
_cell.length_b   1.000
_cell.length_c   1.000
_cell.angle_alpha   90.00
_cell.angle_beta   90.00
_cell.angle_gamma   90.00
#
_symmetry.space_group_name_H-M   'P 1'
#
loop_
_entity.id
_entity.type
_entity.pdbx_description
1 polymer ?
#
loop_
_entity_poly.entity_id
_entity_poly.type
_entity_poly.pdbx_seq_one_letter_code
_entity_poly.pdbx_strand_id
1 'polypeptide(L)'
;MNNPVNMARHPTGPLIISLLATVPTVLGCGVLPPGQASTRIFTVTGFTLPVSMVYTGNPVVSAQFTRIANSEAAARGFVQRLVIQTVFDVLESQARSALLPDAVISAILDQLNVTVNYRPIDCNEVVNPGAELLMANSPACVIISNTVTGICTVVAGQGMGKCPEPQKAEVKPVSPTALTIGGTLSTTNIIMANWSRAMWQSVVNRAVRMLASGPFEQHFFSASAVVGGN
;
A
#
# COMPACT_ATOMS: atom_id res chain seq x y z
N MET A 1 22.63 -48.57 34.03
CA MET A 1 21.51 -48.62 33.06
C MET A 1 21.35 -47.20 32.52
N ASN A 2 22.17 -46.82 31.55
CA ASN A 2 22.06 -47.05 30.10
C ASN A 2 21.29 -45.91 29.38
N ASN A 3 22.08 -45.21 28.58
CA ASN A 3 21.81 -44.36 27.42
C ASN A 3 21.30 -42.92 27.57
N PRO A 4 22.09 -41.94 27.08
CA PRO A 4 21.59 -40.65 26.63
C PRO A 4 20.98 -40.78 25.22
N VAL A 5 19.81 -40.18 25.00
CA VAL A 5 19.22 -40.03 23.67
C VAL A 5 19.88 -38.84 22.99
N ASN A 6 20.74 -39.17 22.03
CA ASN A 6 21.16 -38.32 20.92
C ASN A 6 20.03 -38.20 19.87
N MET A 7 20.16 -37.22 18.97
CA MET A 7 19.34 -36.90 17.76
C MET A 7 18.33 -35.76 17.97
N ALA A 8 18.25 -34.72 17.14
CA ALA A 8 18.95 -34.41 15.89
C ALA A 8 18.99 -32.89 15.68
N ARG A 9 20.19 -32.39 15.38
CA ARG A 9 20.47 -31.02 14.94
C ARG A 9 19.88 -30.87 13.53
N HIS A 10 18.80 -30.08 13.40
CA HIS A 10 18.29 -29.69 12.09
C HIS A 10 19.32 -28.79 11.39
N PRO A 11 19.75 -29.09 10.15
CA PRO A 11 20.44 -28.11 9.34
C PRO A 11 19.42 -27.06 8.87
N THR A 12 19.52 -25.86 9.42
CA THR A 12 19.01 -24.63 8.77
C THR A 12 19.76 -24.45 7.45
N GLY A 13 19.24 -25.06 6.39
CA GLY A 13 19.68 -24.82 5.03
C GLY A 13 19.25 -23.42 4.59
N PRO A 14 20.14 -22.60 4.00
CA PRO A 14 19.73 -21.36 3.37
C PRO A 14 18.91 -21.71 2.12
N LEU A 15 17.65 -21.29 2.09
CA LEU A 15 16.86 -21.25 0.85
C LEU A 15 17.46 -20.18 -0.07
N ILE A 16 18.50 -20.57 -0.82
CA ILE A 16 19.02 -19.80 -1.94
C ILE A 16 17.97 -19.90 -3.05
N ILE A 17 17.13 -18.87 -3.16
CA ILE A 17 16.25 -18.65 -4.32
C ILE A 17 17.17 -18.26 -5.49
N SER A 18 17.70 -19.26 -6.19
CA SER A 18 18.35 -19.12 -7.48
C SER A 18 17.29 -18.79 -8.53
N LEU A 19 17.04 -17.50 -8.76
CA LEU A 19 16.10 -17.01 -9.77
C LEU A 19 16.73 -15.96 -10.69
N LEU A 20 18.00 -16.15 -11.06
CA LEU A 20 18.72 -15.33 -12.04
C LEU A 20 19.74 -16.20 -12.78
N ALA A 21 19.44 -16.65 -14.01
CA ALA A 21 20.45 -16.97 -15.02
C ALA A 21 19.86 -17.33 -16.40
N THR A 22 18.95 -16.54 -16.96
CA THR A 22 18.75 -16.48 -18.43
C THR A 22 18.17 -15.11 -18.81
N VAL A 23 18.94 -14.04 -18.61
CA VAL A 23 18.64 -12.76 -19.27
C VAL A 23 19.71 -12.60 -20.35
N PRO A 24 19.35 -12.54 -21.65
CA PRO A 24 20.30 -12.19 -22.69
C PRO A 24 20.88 -10.81 -22.37
N THR A 25 22.21 -10.70 -22.38
CA THR A 25 22.98 -9.47 -22.11
C THR A 25 22.85 -8.42 -23.23
N VAL A 26 21.68 -8.31 -23.86
CA VAL A 26 21.41 -7.38 -24.95
C VAL A 26 20.99 -6.03 -24.34
N LEU A 27 21.97 -5.13 -24.21
CA LEU A 27 21.83 -3.67 -24.11
C LEU A 27 20.59 -3.15 -23.36
N GLY A 28 20.69 -3.07 -22.03
CA GLY A 28 19.63 -2.59 -21.14
C GLY A 28 19.23 -1.11 -21.22
N CYS A 29 19.63 -0.40 -22.28
CA CYS A 29 19.29 1.01 -22.52
C CYS A 29 18.33 1.21 -23.71
N GLY A 30 17.83 0.14 -24.33
CA GLY A 30 16.85 0.26 -25.41
C GLY A 30 15.53 0.85 -24.90
N VAL A 31 15.15 2.02 -25.42
CA VAL A 31 13.84 2.63 -25.22
C VAL A 31 12.89 2.13 -26.31
N LEU A 32 11.68 1.74 -25.94
CA LEU A 32 10.63 1.41 -26.89
C LEU A 32 10.23 2.64 -27.72
N PRO A 33 9.86 2.46 -29.00
CA PRO A 33 9.31 3.54 -29.82
C PRO A 33 8.15 4.27 -29.12
N PRO A 34 7.96 5.59 -29.38
CA PRO A 34 6.83 6.34 -28.85
C PRO A 34 5.49 5.63 -29.13
N GLY A 35 4.64 5.53 -28.11
CA GLY A 35 3.35 4.83 -28.20
C GLY A 35 3.39 3.32 -27.90
N GLN A 36 4.57 2.74 -27.63
CA GLN A 36 4.71 1.30 -27.30
C GLN A 36 4.94 1.02 -25.81
N ALA A 37 4.61 1.96 -24.91
CA ALA A 37 4.82 1.76 -23.48
C ALA A 37 4.09 0.50 -22.96
N SER A 38 4.83 -0.41 -22.34
CA SER A 38 4.26 -1.61 -21.73
C SER A 38 3.62 -1.22 -20.41
N THR A 39 2.31 -1.37 -20.32
CA THR A 39 1.54 -1.00 -19.13
C THR A 39 1.04 -2.25 -18.40
N ARG A 40 1.01 -2.22 -17.07
CA ARG A 40 0.44 -3.25 -16.20
C ARG A 40 -0.41 -2.60 -15.13
N ILE A 41 -1.61 -3.11 -14.93
CA ILE A 41 -2.48 -2.67 -13.84
C ILE A 41 -2.10 -3.46 -12.59
N PHE A 42 -2.06 -2.80 -11.44
CA PHE A 42 -1.92 -3.46 -10.15
C PHE A 42 -3.02 -3.01 -9.19
N THR A 43 -3.31 -3.88 -8.23
CA THR A 43 -4.24 -3.60 -7.13
C THR A 43 -3.65 -4.12 -5.83
N VAL A 44 -3.66 -3.31 -4.78
CA VAL A 44 -3.30 -3.69 -3.40
C VAL A 44 -4.56 -3.64 -2.54
N THR A 45 -4.81 -4.71 -1.78
CA THR A 45 -5.95 -4.85 -0.86
C THR A 45 -5.50 -5.50 0.44
N GLY A 46 -6.40 -5.61 1.43
CA GLY A 46 -6.15 -6.35 2.67
C GLY A 46 -5.32 -5.59 3.71
N PHE A 47 -5.10 -4.28 3.52
CA PHE A 47 -4.52 -3.40 4.55
C PHE A 47 -5.62 -2.80 5.44
N THR A 48 -5.26 -2.33 6.63
CA THR A 48 -6.14 -1.49 7.48
C THR A 48 -5.90 -0.02 7.16
N LEU A 49 -6.93 0.82 7.24
CA LEU A 49 -6.85 2.21 6.76
C LEU A 49 -6.08 3.12 7.75
N PRO A 50 -4.84 3.55 7.45
CA PRO A 50 -4.11 4.50 8.29
C PRO A 50 -4.73 5.89 8.20
N VAL A 51 -4.65 6.67 9.28
CA VAL A 51 -5.13 8.06 9.27
C VAL A 51 -4.44 8.95 8.23
N SER A 52 -3.22 8.62 7.81
CA SER A 52 -2.51 9.35 6.75
C SER A 52 -3.05 9.11 5.34
N MET A 53 -3.96 8.14 5.17
CA MET A 53 -4.61 7.83 3.89
C MET A 53 -6.07 8.33 3.83
N VAL A 54 -6.53 9.05 4.85
CA VAL A 54 -7.80 9.80 4.83
C VAL A 54 -7.51 11.29 4.85
N TYR A 55 -8.54 12.10 4.59
CA TYR A 55 -8.42 13.55 4.65
C TYR A 55 -9.53 14.19 5.44
N THR A 56 -9.32 15.45 5.83
CA THR A 56 -10.31 16.30 6.46
C THR A 56 -10.10 17.73 5.98
N GLY A 57 -11.18 18.43 5.66
CA GLY A 57 -11.20 19.88 5.49
C GLY A 57 -11.46 20.62 6.80
N ASN A 58 -11.80 19.91 7.87
CA ASN A 58 -12.13 20.50 9.16
C ASN A 58 -10.85 20.87 9.95
N PRO A 59 -10.61 22.15 10.27
CA PRO A 59 -9.43 22.57 11.03
C PRO A 59 -9.40 21.99 12.45
N VAL A 60 -10.55 21.72 13.07
CA VAL A 60 -10.63 21.12 14.42
C VAL A 60 -10.12 19.69 14.39
N VAL A 61 -10.57 18.91 13.40
CA VAL A 61 -10.12 17.52 13.24
C VAL A 61 -8.64 17.45 12.89
N SER A 62 -8.17 18.30 11.97
CA SER A 62 -6.75 18.30 11.60
C SER A 62 -5.82 18.74 12.74
N ALA A 63 -6.30 19.64 13.63
CA ALA A 63 -5.57 19.99 14.85
C ALA A 63 -5.49 18.83 15.85
N GLN A 64 -6.56 18.04 15.99
CA GLN A 64 -6.61 16.88 16.88
C GLN A 64 -5.83 15.68 16.34
N PHE A 65 -5.90 15.45 15.03
CA PHE A 65 -5.26 14.33 14.34
C PHE A 65 -4.26 14.84 13.31
N THR A 66 -3.09 15.24 13.79
CA THR A 66 -2.02 15.85 12.98
C THR A 66 -1.50 14.99 11.83
N ARG A 67 -1.80 13.68 11.83
CA ARG A 67 -1.44 12.74 10.77
C ARG A 67 -2.50 12.60 9.67
N ILE A 68 -3.71 13.13 9.87
CA ILE A 68 -4.74 13.16 8.81
C ILE A 68 -4.35 14.20 7.77
N ALA A 69 -4.53 13.87 6.49
CA ALA A 69 -4.27 14.82 5.42
C ALA A 69 -5.27 15.97 5.47
N ASN A 70 -4.80 17.20 5.24
CA ASN A 70 -5.65 18.40 5.23
C ASN A 70 -6.48 18.59 3.93
N SER A 71 -6.36 17.66 2.98
CA SER A 71 -7.10 17.69 1.72
C SER A 71 -7.05 16.33 1.03
N GLU A 72 -8.01 16.09 0.13
CA GLU A 72 -8.03 14.87 -0.67
C GLU A 72 -6.75 14.72 -1.51
N ALA A 73 -6.28 15.82 -2.11
CA ALA A 73 -5.06 15.84 -2.91
C ALA A 73 -3.82 15.45 -2.08
N ALA A 74 -3.72 15.90 -0.83
CA ALA A 74 -2.63 15.53 0.06
C ALA A 74 -2.67 14.04 0.43
N ALA A 75 -3.85 13.47 0.70
CA ALA A 75 -4.00 12.03 0.96
C ALA A 75 -3.62 11.20 -0.28
N ARG A 76 -4.11 11.57 -1.47
CA ARG A 76 -3.74 10.91 -2.73
C ARG A 76 -2.23 11.00 -2.99
N GLY A 77 -1.65 12.19 -2.83
CA GLY A 77 -0.22 12.42 -3.01
C GLY A 77 0.65 11.64 -2.02
N PHE A 78 0.17 11.46 -0.79
CA PHE A 78 0.82 10.59 0.20
C PHE A 78 0.85 9.13 -0.28
N VAL A 79 -0.29 8.56 -0.68
CA VAL A 79 -0.36 7.16 -1.16
C VAL A 79 0.45 6.98 -2.45
N GLN A 80 0.37 7.94 -3.38
CA GLN A 80 1.15 7.96 -4.61
C GLN A 80 2.65 7.88 -4.33
N ARG A 81 3.17 8.73 -3.42
CA ARG A 81 4.59 8.70 -3.04
C ARG A 81 4.98 7.40 -2.35
N LEU A 82 4.14 6.92 -1.43
CA LEU A 82 4.39 5.67 -0.72
C LEU A 82 4.56 4.51 -1.70
N VAL A 83 3.67 4.37 -2.68
CA VAL A 83 3.74 3.31 -3.69
C VAL A 83 4.93 3.50 -4.63
N ILE A 84 5.17 4.72 -5.15
CA ILE A 84 6.32 5.00 -6.02
C ILE A 84 7.62 4.60 -5.33
N GLN A 85 7.85 5.14 -4.13
CA GLN A 85 9.08 4.89 -3.36
C GLN A 85 9.28 3.39 -3.15
N THR A 86 8.23 2.71 -2.69
CA THR A 86 8.30 1.28 -2.40
C THR A 86 8.59 0.44 -3.65
N VAL A 87 7.97 0.76 -4.79
CA VAL A 87 8.23 0.06 -6.05
C VAL A 87 9.67 0.31 -6.52
N PHE A 88 10.16 1.55 -6.41
CA PHE A 88 11.49 1.93 -6.84
C PHE A 88 12.57 1.27 -5.98
N ASP A 89 12.41 1.29 -4.65
CA ASP A 89 13.31 0.62 -3.70
C ASP A 89 13.44 -0.88 -3.99
N VAL A 90 12.33 -1.55 -4.32
CA VAL A 90 12.32 -2.97 -4.67
C VAL A 90 13.06 -3.24 -5.97
N LEU A 91 12.88 -2.39 -6.99
CA LEU A 91 13.54 -2.51 -8.28
C LEU A 91 15.03 -2.22 -8.16
N GLU A 92 15.41 -1.19 -7.42
CA GLU A 92 16.79 -0.86 -7.11
C GLU A 92 17.47 -1.99 -6.34
N SER A 93 16.83 -2.52 -5.29
CA SER A 93 17.34 -3.67 -4.54
C SER A 93 17.55 -4.91 -5.42
N GLN A 94 16.63 -5.19 -6.34
CA GLN A 94 16.78 -6.29 -7.31
C GLN A 94 17.91 -6.04 -8.30
N ALA A 95 18.01 -4.83 -8.84
CA ALA A 95 19.03 -4.45 -9.79
C ALA A 95 20.44 -4.49 -9.19
N ARG A 96 20.60 -4.01 -7.95
CA ARG A 96 21.85 -4.13 -7.17
C ARG A 96 22.19 -5.59 -6.89
N SER A 97 21.21 -6.42 -6.56
CA SER A 97 21.40 -7.86 -6.37
C SER A 97 21.84 -8.57 -7.66
N ALA A 98 21.51 -8.00 -8.82
CA ALA A 98 21.96 -8.45 -10.14
C ALA A 98 23.28 -7.81 -10.59
N LEU A 99 23.97 -7.06 -9.71
CA LEU A 99 25.25 -6.38 -9.98
C LEU A 99 25.19 -5.38 -11.14
N LEU A 100 24.03 -4.73 -11.33
CA LEU A 100 23.91 -3.65 -12.29
C LEU A 100 24.59 -2.37 -11.76
N PRO A 101 25.34 -1.62 -12.60
CA PRO A 101 25.90 -0.33 -12.20
C PRO A 101 24.82 0.71 -11.90
N ASP A 102 25.02 1.59 -10.93
CA ASP A 102 24.03 2.60 -10.49
C ASP A 102 23.49 3.47 -11.63
N ALA A 103 24.35 3.85 -12.58
CA ALA A 103 23.94 4.62 -13.76
C ALA A 103 22.91 3.87 -14.63
N VAL A 104 23.03 2.54 -14.72
CA VAL A 104 22.07 1.69 -15.44
C VAL A 104 20.77 1.57 -14.65
N ILE A 105 20.86 1.43 -13.31
CA ILE A 105 19.68 1.38 -12.44
C ILE A 105 18.85 2.65 -12.59
N SER A 106 19.49 3.83 -12.49
CA SER A 106 18.84 5.12 -12.68
C SER A 106 18.16 5.22 -14.04
N ALA A 107 18.87 4.87 -15.12
CA ALA A 107 18.32 4.95 -16.48
C ALA A 107 17.11 4.03 -16.70
N ILE A 108 17.07 2.87 -16.04
CA ILE A 108 15.92 1.95 -16.06
C ILE A 108 14.75 2.55 -15.28
N LEU A 109 14.99 3.08 -14.08
CA LEU A 109 13.96 3.67 -13.23
C LEU A 109 13.36 4.95 -13.84
N ASP A 110 14.15 5.76 -14.54
CA ASP A 110 13.68 6.95 -15.26
C ASP A 110 12.69 6.62 -16.40
N GLN A 111 12.73 5.37 -16.88
CA GLN A 111 11.83 4.85 -17.91
C GLN A 111 10.60 4.14 -17.33
N LEU A 112 10.41 4.18 -16.00
CA LEU A 112 9.25 3.64 -15.31
C LEU A 112 8.38 4.77 -14.77
N ASN A 113 7.12 4.78 -15.20
CA ASN A 113 6.08 5.62 -14.66
C ASN A 113 5.11 4.80 -13.81
N VAL A 114 4.79 5.29 -12.62
CA VAL A 114 3.85 4.65 -11.70
C VAL A 114 2.73 5.63 -11.39
N THR A 115 1.50 5.26 -11.72
CA THR A 115 0.31 6.05 -11.43
C THR A 115 -0.54 5.31 -10.42
N VAL A 116 -1.00 5.98 -9.38
CA VAL A 116 -1.88 5.42 -8.36
C VAL A 116 -3.27 6.02 -8.50
N ASN A 117 -4.27 5.15 -8.52
CA ASN A 117 -5.67 5.49 -8.38
C ASN A 117 -6.14 5.05 -6.98
N TYR A 118 -6.24 6.03 -6.08
CA TYR A 118 -6.69 5.84 -4.71
C TYR A 118 -7.79 6.84 -4.40
N ARG A 119 -8.83 6.40 -3.69
CA ARG A 119 -9.98 7.22 -3.29
C ARG A 119 -10.00 7.36 -1.75
N PRO A 120 -9.46 8.46 -1.21
CA PRO A 120 -9.49 8.73 0.22
C PRO A 120 -10.92 8.86 0.77
N ILE A 121 -11.10 8.61 2.07
CA ILE A 121 -12.32 8.93 2.81
C ILE A 121 -12.21 10.34 3.40
N ASP A 122 -13.31 11.07 3.36
CA ASP A 122 -13.49 12.33 4.07
C ASP A 122 -13.86 12.06 5.54
N CYS A 123 -13.01 12.55 6.45
CA CYS A 123 -13.17 12.50 7.89
C CYS A 123 -13.31 13.91 8.47
N ASN A 124 -14.25 14.72 7.95
CA ASN A 124 -14.60 16.01 8.53
C ASN A 124 -15.14 15.94 9.95
N GLU A 125 -15.66 14.77 10.34
CA GLU A 125 -16.08 14.46 11.70
C GLU A 125 -15.33 13.21 12.17
N VAL A 126 -14.89 13.22 13.43
CA VAL A 126 -14.17 12.08 14.03
C VAL A 126 -14.76 11.76 15.39
N VAL A 127 -14.88 10.46 15.67
CA VAL A 127 -15.32 9.94 16.95
C VAL A 127 -14.17 9.19 17.60
N ASN A 128 -13.83 9.61 18.81
CA ASN A 128 -13.03 8.78 19.71
C ASN A 128 -13.96 7.78 20.41
N PRO A 129 -13.53 6.52 20.61
CA PRO A 129 -14.31 5.56 21.39
C PRO A 129 -14.68 6.16 22.76
N GLY A 130 -15.98 6.31 23.02
CA GLY A 130 -16.51 6.87 24.28
C GLY A 130 -16.84 8.37 24.27
N ALA A 131 -16.67 9.09 23.16
CA ALA A 131 -17.09 10.49 23.02
C ALA A 131 -18.50 10.58 22.41
N GLU A 132 -19.38 11.40 22.99
CA GLU A 132 -20.68 11.72 22.39
C GLU A 132 -20.51 12.69 21.22
N LEU A 133 -20.96 12.30 20.03
CA LEU A 133 -21.13 13.23 18.92
C LEU A 133 -22.41 14.04 19.13
N LEU A 134 -22.25 15.34 19.34
CA LEU A 134 -23.36 16.28 19.28
C LEU A 134 -23.56 16.67 17.81
N MET A 135 -24.51 16.00 17.14
CA MET A 135 -25.07 16.40 15.85
C MET A 135 -24.06 16.43 14.67
N ALA A 136 -23.63 15.26 14.20
CA ALA A 136 -22.97 15.17 12.90
C ALA A 136 -24.02 15.10 11.77
N ASN A 137 -24.02 16.05 10.83
CA ASN A 137 -24.81 15.96 9.59
C ASN A 137 -24.06 15.21 8.48
N SER A 138 -22.92 14.59 8.81
CA SER A 138 -22.00 13.94 7.88
C SER A 138 -21.46 12.63 8.47
N PRO A 139 -21.07 11.65 7.63
CA PRO A 139 -20.43 10.43 8.12
C PRO A 139 -19.16 10.78 8.91
N ALA A 140 -19.07 10.26 10.13
CA ALA A 140 -17.92 10.45 11.00
C ALA A 140 -16.99 9.24 10.97
N CYS A 141 -15.68 9.47 10.94
CA CYS A 141 -14.68 8.42 10.99
C CYS A 141 -14.46 7.98 12.45
N VAL A 142 -14.46 6.67 12.68
CA VAL A 142 -14.06 6.10 13.98
C VAL A 142 -12.57 5.80 13.93
N ILE A 143 -11.80 6.48 14.78
CA ILE A 143 -10.34 6.36 14.79
C ILE A 143 -9.89 5.71 16.09
N ILE A 144 -9.15 4.61 15.97
CA ILE A 144 -8.54 3.90 17.09
C ILE A 144 -7.06 3.74 16.77
N SER A 145 -6.18 4.24 17.65
CA SER A 145 -4.73 4.07 17.52
C SER A 145 -4.18 4.43 16.12
N ASN A 146 -4.57 5.59 15.58
CA ASN A 146 -4.20 6.05 14.22
C ASN A 146 -4.70 5.17 13.05
N THR A 147 -5.72 4.35 13.29
CA THR A 147 -6.39 3.54 12.27
C THR A 147 -7.85 3.94 12.18
N VAL A 148 -8.36 4.12 10.96
CA VAL A 148 -9.81 4.27 10.75
C VAL A 148 -10.42 2.87 10.78
N THR A 149 -11.20 2.58 11.82
CA THR A 149 -11.77 1.24 12.06
C THR A 149 -13.20 1.11 11.55
N GLY A 150 -13.86 2.23 11.25
CA GLY A 150 -15.23 2.24 10.73
C GLY A 150 -15.75 3.64 10.44
N ILE A 151 -16.94 3.68 9.86
CA ILE A 151 -17.66 4.90 9.52
C ILE A 151 -19.00 4.88 10.24
N CYS A 152 -19.27 5.94 10.99
CA CYS A 152 -20.53 6.11 11.69
C CYS A 152 -21.39 7.14 10.94
N THR A 153 -22.65 6.79 10.66
CA THR A 153 -23.61 7.72 10.04
C THR A 153 -24.64 8.11 11.07
N VAL A 154 -24.67 9.39 11.47
CA VAL A 154 -25.72 9.90 12.33
C VAL A 154 -26.98 10.15 11.49
N VAL A 155 -28.09 9.51 11.84
CA VAL A 155 -29.38 9.72 11.17
C VAL A 155 -30.08 10.93 11.78
N ALA A 156 -30.26 11.99 10.99
CA ALA A 156 -31.00 13.17 11.41
C ALA A 156 -32.47 12.80 11.74
N GLY A 157 -32.92 13.09 12.97
CA GLY A 157 -34.31 12.88 13.42
C GLY A 157 -34.49 11.85 14.53
N GLN A 158 -33.47 11.07 14.86
CA GLN A 158 -33.40 10.30 16.10
C GLN A 158 -32.51 11.09 17.07
N GLY A 159 -33.10 11.66 18.12
CA GLY A 159 -32.41 12.56 19.05
C GLY A 159 -31.07 11.99 19.53
N MET A 160 -30.04 12.84 19.63
CA MET A 160 -28.65 12.48 19.94
C MET A 160 -28.15 11.29 19.12
N GLY A 161 -27.58 11.58 17.94
CA GLY A 161 -26.82 10.61 17.15
C GLY A 161 -25.59 10.12 17.89
N LYS A 162 -25.77 9.20 18.82
CA LYS A 162 -24.67 8.50 19.48
C LYS A 162 -24.11 7.56 18.42
N CYS A 163 -22.85 7.72 18.03
CA CYS A 163 -22.04 6.53 17.80
C CYS A 163 -21.84 5.99 19.22
N PRO A 164 -22.61 5.00 19.68
CA PRO A 164 -22.52 4.60 21.07
C PRO A 164 -21.09 4.08 21.29
N GLU A 165 -20.68 4.02 22.55
CA GLU A 165 -19.72 3.02 23.03
C GLU A 165 -19.82 1.69 22.26
N PRO A 166 -18.81 0.79 22.27
CA PRO A 166 -18.60 -0.29 21.29
C PRO A 166 -19.69 -1.39 21.18
N GLN A 167 -20.93 -1.15 21.58
CA GLN A 167 -22.14 -1.87 21.24
C GLN A 167 -22.61 -1.56 19.81
N LYS A 168 -21.87 -2.08 18.83
CA LYS A 168 -22.25 -2.70 17.54
C LYS A 168 -23.37 -2.15 16.61
N ALA A 169 -24.19 -1.15 16.94
CA ALA A 169 -25.43 -0.93 16.17
C ALA A 169 -25.31 -0.05 14.91
N GLU A 170 -24.36 0.88 14.80
CA GLU A 170 -24.35 1.82 13.64
C GLU A 170 -22.97 2.12 13.03
N VAL A 171 -21.90 1.48 13.51
CA VAL A 171 -20.58 1.58 12.87
C VAL A 171 -20.54 0.65 11.66
N LYS A 172 -20.53 1.25 10.47
CA LYS A 172 -20.34 0.51 9.21
C LYS A 172 -18.86 0.24 8.99
N PRO A 173 -18.51 -0.89 8.34
CA PRO A 173 -17.14 -1.13 7.94
C PRO A 173 -16.66 -0.04 6.98
N VAL A 174 -15.35 0.19 6.97
CA VAL A 174 -14.70 1.07 6.00
C VAL A 174 -15.00 0.57 4.58
N SER A 175 -15.35 1.48 3.67
CA SER A 175 -15.66 1.13 2.28
C SER A 175 -14.50 0.38 1.62
N PRO A 176 -14.75 -0.73 0.90
CA PRO A 176 -13.71 -1.47 0.19
C PRO A 176 -12.88 -0.61 -0.76
N THR A 177 -13.47 0.45 -1.32
CA THR A 177 -12.77 1.38 -2.22
C THR A 177 -11.64 2.15 -1.52
N ALA A 178 -11.79 2.45 -0.23
CA ALA A 178 -10.75 3.08 0.57
C ALA A 178 -9.71 2.07 1.10
N LEU A 179 -10.03 0.78 1.06
CA LEU A 179 -9.13 -0.34 1.38
C LEU A 179 -8.53 -0.97 0.12
N THR A 180 -8.55 -0.22 -1.00
CA THR A 180 -8.02 -0.65 -2.29
C THR A 180 -7.12 0.45 -2.85
N ILE A 181 -5.88 0.11 -3.16
CA ILE A 181 -4.97 0.98 -3.91
C ILE A 181 -4.84 0.37 -5.30
N GLY A 182 -5.42 1.02 -6.31
CA GLY A 182 -5.23 0.66 -7.71
C GLY A 182 -4.11 1.47 -8.34
N GLY A 183 -3.60 1.03 -9.48
CA GLY A 183 -2.67 1.84 -10.24
C GLY A 183 -2.16 1.17 -11.50
N THR A 184 -1.28 1.87 -12.21
CA THR A 184 -0.59 1.38 -13.39
C THR A 184 0.92 1.54 -13.24
N LEU A 185 1.63 0.52 -13.70
CA LEU A 185 3.07 0.53 -13.94
C LEU A 185 3.25 0.62 -15.45
N SER A 186 3.84 1.68 -15.97
CA SER A 186 4.07 1.87 -17.40
C SER A 186 5.55 2.06 -17.64
N THR A 187 6.13 1.32 -18.57
CA THR A 187 7.56 1.44 -18.87
C THR A 187 7.83 1.50 -20.36
N THR A 188 8.82 2.32 -20.72
CA THR A 188 9.41 2.34 -22.06
C THR A 188 10.71 1.54 -22.12
N ASN A 189 11.18 0.98 -21.02
CA ASN A 189 12.38 0.16 -21.00
C ASN A 189 12.12 -1.21 -21.64
N ILE A 190 12.92 -1.58 -22.65
CA ILE A 190 12.71 -2.83 -23.40
C ILE A 190 12.85 -4.08 -22.53
N ILE A 191 13.69 -4.06 -21.50
CA ILE A 191 13.86 -5.21 -20.60
C ILE A 191 12.60 -5.38 -19.75
N MET A 192 12.18 -4.33 -19.05
CA MET A 192 11.01 -4.37 -18.18
C MET A 192 9.71 -4.59 -18.97
N ALA A 193 9.62 -4.07 -20.19
CA ALA A 193 8.46 -4.25 -21.05
C ALA A 193 8.21 -5.72 -21.40
N ASN A 194 9.28 -6.50 -21.55
CA ASN A 194 9.25 -7.93 -21.84
C ASN A 194 9.12 -8.81 -20.57
N TRP A 195 9.06 -8.22 -19.38
CA TRP A 195 8.85 -8.99 -18.16
C TRP A 195 7.49 -9.68 -18.17
N SER A 196 7.50 -10.94 -17.76
CA SER A 196 6.29 -11.72 -17.59
C SER A 196 5.42 -11.13 -16.47
N ARG A 197 4.13 -11.47 -16.48
CA ARG A 197 3.23 -11.12 -15.36
C ARG A 197 3.76 -11.60 -14.01
N ALA A 198 4.41 -12.77 -13.97
CA ALA A 198 5.00 -13.32 -12.75
C ALA A 198 6.16 -12.47 -12.21
N MET A 199 6.98 -11.89 -13.09
CA MET A 199 8.05 -10.97 -12.69
C MET A 199 7.47 -9.67 -12.10
N TRP A 200 6.48 -9.07 -12.78
CA TRP A 200 5.77 -7.90 -12.24
C TRP A 200 5.06 -8.21 -10.91
N GLN A 201 4.44 -9.38 -10.82
CA GLN A 201 3.81 -9.86 -9.58
C GLN A 201 4.82 -9.98 -8.44
N SER A 202 6.04 -10.47 -8.72
CA SER A 202 7.13 -10.53 -7.73
C SER A 202 7.50 -9.14 -7.21
N VAL A 203 7.60 -8.14 -8.09
CA VAL A 203 7.90 -6.74 -7.71
C VAL A 203 6.82 -6.19 -6.78
N VAL A 204 5.54 -6.24 -7.17
CA VAL A 204 4.48 -5.67 -6.32
C VAL A 204 4.30 -6.45 -5.01
N ASN A 205 4.54 -7.77 -5.01
CA ASN A 205 4.51 -8.56 -3.78
C ASN A 205 5.63 -8.16 -2.82
N ARG A 206 6.85 -7.94 -3.34
CA ARG A 206 7.96 -7.45 -2.53
C ARG A 206 7.70 -6.03 -2.02
N ALA A 207 7.06 -5.19 -2.83
CA ALA A 207 6.67 -3.84 -2.41
C ALA A 207 5.69 -3.89 -1.23
N VAL A 208 4.63 -4.70 -1.32
CA VAL A 208 3.69 -4.88 -0.20
C VAL A 208 4.38 -5.45 1.04
N ARG A 209 5.29 -6.42 0.88
CA ARG A 209 6.08 -6.93 2.02
C ARG A 209 6.95 -5.86 2.67
N MET A 210 7.54 -4.98 1.87
CA MET A 210 8.35 -3.88 2.39
C MET A 210 7.50 -2.86 3.17
N LEU A 211 6.28 -2.59 2.71
CA LEU A 211 5.30 -1.80 3.47
C LEU A 211 4.92 -2.49 4.78
N ALA A 212 4.73 -3.82 4.73
CA ALA A 212 4.39 -4.65 5.88
C ALA A 212 5.53 -4.84 6.89
N SER A 213 6.80 -4.58 6.51
CA SER A 213 7.95 -4.62 7.42
C SER A 213 8.49 -3.24 7.79
N GLY A 214 7.84 -2.18 7.29
CA GLY A 214 8.30 -0.79 7.41
C GLY A 214 7.49 0.02 8.42
N PRO A 215 7.51 1.36 8.30
CA PRO A 215 6.75 2.26 9.18
C PRO A 215 5.22 2.07 9.18
N PHE A 216 4.70 1.26 8.26
CA PHE A 216 3.28 0.95 8.11
C PHE A 216 2.95 -0.53 8.37
N GLU A 217 3.84 -1.28 9.04
CA GLU A 217 3.67 -2.70 9.38
C GLU A 217 2.26 -3.02 9.90
N GLN A 218 1.84 -2.31 10.95
CA GLN A 218 0.54 -2.49 11.60
C GLN A 218 -0.67 -2.33 10.66
N HIS A 219 -0.48 -1.69 9.51
CA HIS A 219 -1.51 -1.46 8.52
C HIS A 219 -1.43 -2.40 7.32
N PHE A 220 -0.23 -2.80 6.91
CA PHE A 220 0.00 -3.60 5.69
C PHE A 220 0.33 -5.07 5.96
N PHE A 221 0.38 -5.53 7.21
CA PHE A 221 0.72 -6.92 7.57
C PHE A 221 -0.08 -7.98 6.80
N SER A 222 -1.39 -7.78 6.62
CA SER A 222 -2.28 -8.68 5.87
C SER A 222 -2.49 -8.28 4.41
N ALA A 223 -1.79 -7.23 3.94
CA ALA A 223 -1.99 -6.71 2.62
C ALA A 223 -1.44 -7.66 1.55
N SER A 224 -2.06 -7.63 0.37
CA SER A 224 -1.61 -8.38 -0.79
C SER A 224 -1.78 -7.55 -2.05
N ALA A 225 -0.95 -7.83 -3.06
CA ALA A 225 -1.04 -7.19 -4.36
C ALA A 225 -1.33 -8.21 -5.46
N VAL A 226 -2.03 -7.78 -6.50
CA VAL A 226 -2.24 -8.55 -7.73
C VAL A 226 -1.91 -7.66 -8.92
N VAL A 227 -1.15 -8.20 -9.87
CA VAL A 227 -0.96 -7.60 -11.20
C VAL A 227 -2.02 -8.17 -12.12
N GLY A 228 -2.83 -7.30 -12.71
CA GLY A 228 -3.80 -7.64 -13.75
C GLY A 228 -3.14 -7.83 -15.12
N GLY A 229 -3.88 -8.42 -16.06
CA GLY A 229 -3.58 -8.27 -17.49
C GLY A 229 -4.13 -6.93 -17.99
N ASN A 230 -3.58 -6.43 -19.10
CA ASN A 230 -4.30 -5.45 -19.92
C ASN A 230 -5.36 -6.17 -20.74
#